data_AF-A0A7M2RK09-F1
#
_entry.id   AF-A0A7M2RK09-F1
#
_cell.length_a   1.000
_cell.length_b   1.000
_cell.length_c   1.000
_cell.angle_alpha   90.00
_cell.angle_beta   90.00
_cell.angle_gamma   90.00
#
_symmetry.space_group_name_H-M   'P 1'
#
loop_
_entity.id
_entity.type
_entity.pdbx_description
1 polymer ?
#
loop_
_entity_poly.entity_id
_entity_poly.type
_entity_poly.pdbx_seq_one_letter_code
_entity_poly.pdbx_strand_id
1 'polypeptide(L)'
;MEQKGVGYDSIKQLYIPKVIIGVNAASKNQELAKEFIQSMYSDSVQNIDTSEGFPVTENALQYLADYVETAAAKNDIVGTSAVNPFTGTEEKFDAHYPDKVAVEQINTKIKGLKKPFRPDDILTDTVMKEMENCYAGTKTPEETAQGISQKVDTYLQE
;
A
#
# COMPACT_ATOMS: atom_id res chain seq x y z
N MET A 1 -6.10 11.77 16.37
CA MET A 1 -5.05 12.81 16.53
C MET A 1 -4.30 12.90 15.22
N GLU A 2 -4.42 14.01 14.50
CA GLU A 2 -3.56 14.29 13.34
C GLU A 2 -2.14 14.52 13.87
N GLN A 3 -1.25 13.55 13.67
CA GLN A 3 0.12 13.65 14.15
C GLN A 3 0.90 14.60 13.22
N LYS A 4 0.71 15.90 13.46
CA LYS A 4 1.42 16.97 12.75
C LYS A 4 2.92 16.76 12.91
N GLY A 5 3.62 16.58 11.78
CA GLY A 5 5.08 16.45 11.73
C GLY A 5 5.64 15.07 11.43
N VAL A 6 4.81 14.03 11.21
CA VAL A 6 5.31 12.76 10.66
C VAL A 6 5.44 12.88 9.15
N GLY A 7 6.64 13.22 8.68
CA GLY A 7 6.98 13.17 7.27
C GLY A 7 7.04 11.71 6.79
N TYR A 8 6.40 11.42 5.67
CA TYR A 8 6.54 10.14 4.98
C TYR A 8 7.54 10.30 3.83
N ASP A 9 8.37 9.29 3.57
CA ASP A 9 9.29 9.27 2.44
C ASP A 9 9.21 7.93 1.72
N SER A 10 9.62 7.91 0.46
CA SER A 10 9.68 6.67 -0.31
C SER A 10 10.88 5.85 0.16
N ILE A 11 10.68 4.54 0.34
CA ILE A 11 11.80 3.62 0.52
C ILE A 11 12.34 3.28 -0.86
N LYS A 12 13.51 3.82 -1.22
CA LYS A 12 14.22 3.54 -2.48
C LYS A 12 13.35 3.72 -3.75
N GLN A 13 12.39 4.67 -3.74
CA GLN A 13 11.45 4.90 -4.85
C GLN A 13 10.66 3.65 -5.27
N LEU A 14 10.39 2.74 -4.33
CA LEU A 14 9.64 1.51 -4.55
C LEU A 14 8.12 1.79 -4.60
N TYR A 15 7.40 1.05 -5.43
CA TYR A 15 5.94 0.96 -5.39
C TYR A 15 5.49 -0.49 -5.48
N ILE A 16 4.34 -0.84 -4.88
CA ILE A 16 3.76 -2.19 -4.97
C ILE A 16 2.70 -2.17 -6.07
N PRO A 17 2.91 -2.85 -7.22
CA PRO A 17 1.87 -2.96 -8.23
C PRO A 17 0.73 -3.85 -7.70
N LYS A 18 -0.51 -3.33 -7.72
CA LYS A 18 -1.70 -4.07 -7.28
C LYS A 18 -2.33 -4.88 -8.41
N VAL A 19 -2.50 -4.26 -9.57
CA VAL A 19 -3.10 -4.89 -10.75
C VAL A 19 -2.04 -4.94 -11.86
N ILE A 20 -1.70 -6.15 -12.31
CA ILE A 20 -0.75 -6.38 -13.41
C ILE A 20 -1.50 -7.09 -14.53
N ILE A 21 -1.47 -6.51 -15.73
CA ILE A 21 -2.19 -7.01 -16.89
C ILE A 21 -1.21 -7.17 -18.04
N GLY A 22 -1.36 -8.25 -18.78
CA GLY A 22 -0.55 -8.55 -19.96
C GLY A 22 -1.39 -9.18 -21.05
N VAL A 23 -0.98 -8.96 -22.30
CA VAL A 23 -1.57 -9.65 -23.45
C VAL A 23 -0.80 -10.93 -23.71
N ASN A 24 -1.49 -12.06 -23.71
CA ASN A 24 -0.86 -13.34 -24.05
C ASN A 24 -0.35 -13.29 -25.49
N ALA A 25 0.95 -13.46 -25.71
CA ALA A 25 1.59 -13.37 -27.04
C ALA A 25 1.02 -14.37 -28.08
N ALA A 26 0.45 -15.49 -27.65
CA ALA A 26 -0.17 -16.48 -28.53
C ALA A 26 -1.65 -16.18 -28.88
N SER A 27 -2.25 -15.13 -28.30
CA SER A 27 -3.65 -14.77 -28.55
C SER A 27 -3.86 -14.31 -29.99
N LYS A 28 -4.96 -14.73 -30.61
CA LYS A 28 -5.43 -14.24 -31.92
C LYS A 28 -6.11 -12.87 -31.83
N ASN A 29 -6.43 -12.40 -30.62
CA ASN A 29 -7.17 -11.18 -30.37
C ASN A 29 -6.28 -10.09 -29.72
N GLN A 30 -5.03 -9.97 -30.17
CA GLN A 30 -4.05 -9.02 -29.60
C GLN A 30 -4.58 -7.59 -29.54
N GLU A 31 -5.19 -7.13 -30.63
CA GLU A 31 -5.61 -5.73 -30.77
C GLU A 31 -6.76 -5.40 -29.81
N LEU A 32 -7.81 -6.23 -29.81
CA LEU A 32 -8.92 -6.09 -28.88
C LEU A 32 -8.46 -6.14 -27.41
N ALA A 33 -7.49 -6.99 -27.09
CA ALA A 33 -6.93 -7.05 -25.74
C ALA A 33 -6.19 -5.74 -25.36
N LYS A 34 -5.50 -5.10 -26.29
CA LYS A 34 -4.86 -3.80 -26.06
C LYS A 34 -5.88 -2.68 -25.92
N GLU A 35 -6.93 -2.67 -26.74
CA GLU A 35 -8.04 -1.70 -26.63
C GLU A 35 -8.73 -1.83 -25.26
N PHE A 36 -8.96 -3.06 -24.79
CA PHE A 36 -9.48 -3.29 -23.45
C PHE A 36 -8.54 -2.72 -22.38
N ILE A 37 -7.23 -2.97 -22.46
CA ILE A 37 -6.25 -2.39 -21.54
C ILE A 37 -6.28 -0.85 -21.58
N GLN A 38 -6.40 -0.24 -22.77
CA GLN A 38 -6.51 1.21 -22.91
C GLN A 38 -7.75 1.76 -22.19
N SER A 39 -8.89 1.06 -22.25
CA SER A 39 -10.10 1.49 -21.56
C SER A 39 -9.95 1.59 -20.04
N MET A 40 -9.02 0.81 -19.45
CA MET A 40 -8.76 0.83 -18.01
C MET A 40 -8.09 2.13 -17.55
N TYR A 41 -7.47 2.89 -18.46
CA TYR A 41 -6.89 4.20 -18.17
C TYR A 41 -7.89 5.35 -18.34
N SER A 42 -9.13 5.07 -18.70
CA SER A 42 -10.16 6.10 -18.82
C SER A 42 -10.51 6.73 -17.47
N ASP A 43 -10.91 7.99 -17.49
CA ASP A 43 -11.36 8.72 -16.29
C ASP A 43 -12.52 8.00 -15.59
N SER A 44 -13.44 7.37 -16.33
CA SER A 44 -14.54 6.60 -15.75
C SER A 44 -14.10 5.39 -14.94
N VAL A 45 -12.89 4.88 -15.18
CA VAL A 45 -12.30 3.76 -14.43
C VAL A 45 -11.33 4.24 -13.37
N GLN A 46 -10.57 5.31 -13.63
CA GLN A 46 -9.49 5.78 -12.77
C GLN A 46 -9.94 6.84 -11.74
N ASN A 47 -10.94 7.68 -12.05
CA ASN A 47 -11.40 8.78 -11.18
C ASN A 47 -12.41 8.28 -10.14
N ILE A 48 -11.99 7.32 -9.33
CA ILE A 48 -12.79 6.74 -8.25
C ILE A 48 -11.86 6.41 -7.08
N ASP A 49 -12.30 6.71 -5.86
CA ASP A 49 -11.67 6.15 -4.68
C ASP A 49 -12.31 4.80 -4.36
N THR A 50 -11.50 3.74 -4.41
CA THR A 50 -11.92 2.36 -4.11
C THR A 50 -11.40 1.88 -2.77
N SER A 51 -10.59 2.68 -2.08
CA SER A 51 -9.78 2.25 -0.92
C SER A 51 -8.83 1.07 -1.20
N GLU A 52 -8.66 0.64 -2.47
CA GLU A 52 -7.87 -0.52 -2.88
C GLU A 52 -6.51 -0.18 -3.53
N GLY A 53 -6.07 1.07 -3.37
CA GLY A 53 -4.79 1.56 -3.87
C GLY A 53 -4.91 2.90 -4.60
N PHE A 54 -3.82 3.30 -5.25
CA PHE A 54 -3.76 4.56 -5.99
C PHE A 54 -4.00 4.34 -7.48
N PRO A 55 -4.66 5.30 -8.16
CA PRO A 55 -4.82 5.27 -9.60
C PRO A 55 -3.46 5.50 -10.28
N VAL A 56 -3.38 5.11 -11.56
CA VAL A 56 -2.12 5.11 -12.32
C VAL A 56 -2.01 6.29 -13.30
N THR A 57 -3.05 7.10 -13.40
CA THR A 57 -3.06 8.31 -14.26
C THR A 57 -2.90 9.57 -13.43
N GLU A 58 -2.26 10.59 -14.00
CA GLU A 58 -2.07 11.87 -13.31
C GLU A 58 -3.40 12.59 -13.03
N ASN A 59 -4.36 12.49 -13.96
CA ASN A 59 -5.67 13.10 -13.79
C ASN A 59 -6.41 12.51 -12.59
N ALA A 60 -6.40 11.18 -12.45
CA ALA A 60 -7.04 10.50 -11.34
C ALA A 60 -6.36 10.76 -9.99
N LEU A 61 -5.03 10.92 -9.96
CA LEU A 61 -4.34 11.36 -8.75
C LEU A 61 -4.83 12.75 -8.33
N GLN A 62 -4.97 13.68 -9.28
CA GLN A 62 -5.52 15.01 -8.99
C GLN A 62 -6.98 14.94 -8.54
N TYR A 63 -7.79 14.07 -9.16
CA TYR A 63 -9.16 13.83 -8.74
C TYR A 63 -9.25 13.43 -7.26
N LEU A 64 -8.34 12.59 -6.75
CA LEU A 64 -8.34 12.25 -5.32
C LEU A 64 -8.13 13.46 -4.41
N ALA A 65 -7.30 14.43 -4.81
CA ALA A 65 -7.10 15.68 -4.06
C ALA A 65 -8.35 16.57 -4.07
N ASP A 66 -9.17 16.51 -5.12
CA ASP A 66 -10.45 17.20 -5.18
C ASP A 66 -11.55 16.43 -4.44
N TYR A 67 -11.51 15.09 -4.48
CA TYR A 67 -12.49 14.21 -3.84
C TYR A 67 -12.54 14.41 -2.32
N VAL A 68 -11.39 14.58 -1.65
CA VAL A 68 -11.33 14.78 -0.20
C VAL A 68 -12.01 16.07 0.28
N GLU A 69 -12.26 17.02 -0.63
CA GLU A 69 -13.00 18.25 -0.32
C GLU A 69 -14.52 18.09 -0.40
N THR A 70 -15.01 16.98 -0.96
CA THR A 70 -16.44 16.71 -1.11
C THR A 70 -17.10 16.43 0.23
N ALA A 71 -18.42 16.66 0.30
CA ALA A 71 -19.20 16.31 1.49
C ALA A 71 -19.19 14.80 1.76
N ALA A 72 -19.09 13.95 0.73
CA ALA A 72 -19.01 12.50 0.89
C ALA A 72 -17.74 12.13 1.66
N ALA A 73 -16.57 12.58 1.20
CA ALA A 73 -15.29 12.29 1.86
C ALA A 73 -15.20 12.91 3.27
N LYS A 74 -15.69 14.14 3.45
CA LYS A 74 -15.67 14.82 4.77
C LYS A 74 -16.57 14.16 5.82
N ASN A 75 -17.62 13.46 5.38
CA ASN A 75 -18.52 12.73 6.26
C ASN A 75 -18.11 11.25 6.42
N ASP A 76 -17.09 10.79 5.68
CA ASP A 76 -16.57 9.43 5.81
C ASP A 76 -15.58 9.38 6.98
N ILE A 77 -16.09 8.89 8.12
CA ILE A 77 -15.36 8.82 9.38
C ILE A 77 -15.42 7.39 9.88
N VAL A 78 -14.25 6.79 10.08
CA VAL A 78 -14.10 5.47 10.68
C VAL A 78 -13.69 5.66 12.14
N GLY A 79 -14.65 5.45 13.05
CA GLY A 79 -14.42 5.51 14.50
C GLY A 79 -14.16 4.12 15.09
N THR A 80 -13.23 4.04 16.03
CA THR A 80 -13.04 2.88 16.92
C THR A 80 -12.89 3.34 18.36
N SER A 81 -13.30 2.52 19.32
CA SER A 81 -13.02 2.78 20.73
C SER A 81 -12.43 1.55 21.42
N ALA A 82 -11.55 1.81 22.39
CA ALA A 82 -10.92 0.78 23.19
C ALA A 82 -10.79 1.24 24.63
N VAL A 83 -10.90 0.33 25.59
CA VAL A 83 -10.60 0.62 26.99
C VAL A 83 -9.10 0.46 27.19
N ASN A 84 -8.44 1.53 27.63
CA ASN A 84 -7.04 1.49 27.98
C ASN A 84 -6.84 0.57 29.21
N PRO A 85 -6.11 -0.55 29.09
CA PRO A 85 -6.01 -1.55 30.15
C PRO A 85 -5.22 -1.06 31.38
N PHE A 86 -4.46 0.03 31.26
CA PHE A 86 -3.67 0.61 32.34
C PHE A 86 -4.42 1.70 33.11
N THR A 87 -5.35 2.41 32.45
CA THR A 87 -6.09 3.54 33.05
C THR A 87 -7.56 3.24 33.28
N GLY A 88 -8.12 2.23 32.62
CA GLY A 88 -9.55 1.89 32.66
C GLY A 88 -10.44 2.86 31.89
N THR A 89 -9.87 3.84 31.20
CA THR A 89 -10.61 4.87 30.47
C THR A 89 -10.93 4.40 29.05
N GLU A 90 -12.15 4.68 28.57
CA GLU A 90 -12.49 4.51 27.16
C GLU A 90 -11.81 5.60 26.32
N GLU A 91 -11.01 5.19 25.35
CA GLU A 91 -10.36 6.05 24.37
C GLU A 91 -11.02 5.85 23.00
N LYS A 92 -11.34 6.97 22.34
CA LYS A 92 -11.95 6.98 21.00
C LYS A 92 -10.96 7.48 19.97
N PHE A 93 -10.95 6.82 18.82
CA PHE A 93 -10.07 7.11 17.70
C PHE A 93 -10.90 7.20 16.43
N ASP A 94 -10.92 8.39 15.84
CA ASP A 94 -11.56 8.63 14.55
C ASP A 94 -10.48 8.79 13.48
N ALA A 95 -10.65 8.07 12.37
CA ALA A 95 -9.89 8.23 11.14
C ALA A 95 -10.78 8.89 10.08
N HIS A 96 -10.19 9.80 9.32
CA HIS A 96 -10.81 10.52 8.21
C HIS A 96 -9.79 10.68 7.09
N TYR A 97 -10.26 11.09 5.91
CA TYR A 97 -9.37 11.46 4.82
C TYR A 97 -8.39 12.58 5.21
N PRO A 98 -7.13 12.54 4.73
CA PRO A 98 -6.23 13.68 4.84
C PRO A 98 -6.81 14.91 4.14
N ASP A 99 -6.37 16.10 4.54
CA ASP A 99 -6.71 17.32 3.82
C ASP A 99 -6.11 17.35 2.40
N LYS A 100 -6.64 18.23 1.53
CA LYS A 100 -6.18 18.35 0.15
C LYS A 100 -4.68 18.60 0.03
N VAL A 101 -4.10 19.42 0.91
CA VAL A 101 -2.67 19.76 0.89
C VAL A 101 -1.83 18.51 1.17
N ALA A 102 -2.23 17.70 2.13
CA ALA A 102 -1.58 16.43 2.45
C ALA A 102 -1.71 15.44 1.28
N VAL A 103 -2.89 15.34 0.64
CA VAL A 103 -3.07 14.47 -0.54
C VAL A 103 -2.18 14.91 -1.70
N GLU A 104 -2.06 16.22 -1.98
CA GLU A 104 -1.18 16.74 -3.02
C GLU A 104 0.31 16.45 -2.75
N GLN A 105 0.71 16.48 -1.48
CA GLN A 105 2.06 16.06 -1.07
C GLN A 105 2.29 14.55 -1.29
N ILE A 106 1.30 13.70 -1.00
CA ILE A 106 1.33 12.26 -1.32
C ILE A 106 1.46 12.06 -2.83
N ASN A 107 0.61 12.72 -3.62
CA ASN A 107 0.62 12.65 -5.08
C ASN A 107 1.98 13.02 -5.67
N THR A 108 2.61 14.07 -5.13
CA THR A 108 3.96 14.49 -5.55
C THR A 108 4.99 13.36 -5.34
N LYS A 109 4.90 12.62 -4.23
CA LYS A 109 5.79 11.49 -3.97
C LYS A 109 5.47 10.28 -4.84
N ILE A 110 4.18 9.97 -5.07
CA ILE A 110 3.75 8.88 -5.96
C ILE A 110 4.36 9.04 -7.35
N LYS A 111 4.35 10.26 -7.91
CA LYS A 111 4.97 10.58 -9.21
C LYS A 111 6.48 10.32 -9.24
N GLY A 112 7.15 10.28 -8.09
CA GLY A 112 8.57 9.98 -7.95
C GLY A 112 8.92 8.49 -7.85
N LEU A 113 7.93 7.60 -7.71
CA LEU A 113 8.15 6.16 -7.58
C LEU A 113 8.46 5.53 -8.94
N LYS A 114 9.49 4.70 -9.00
CA LYS A 114 10.03 4.19 -10.28
C LYS A 114 10.23 2.68 -10.32
N LYS A 115 10.44 2.05 -9.17
CA LYS A 115 10.82 0.65 -9.10
C LYS A 115 9.66 -0.20 -8.56
N PRO A 116 9.08 -1.10 -9.37
CA PRO A 116 8.09 -2.03 -8.84
C PRO A 116 8.78 -2.95 -7.82
N PHE A 117 8.18 -3.08 -6.65
CA PHE A 117 8.50 -4.09 -5.66
C PHE A 117 7.51 -5.25 -5.83
N ARG A 118 8.03 -6.40 -6.25
CA ARG A 118 7.28 -7.66 -6.22
C ARG A 118 7.83 -8.46 -5.04
N PRO A 119 7.04 -8.70 -3.99
CA PRO A 119 7.50 -9.59 -2.93
C PRO A 119 7.80 -10.96 -3.54
N ASP A 120 8.88 -11.55 -3.08
CA ASP A 120 9.16 -12.95 -3.33
C ASP A 120 8.44 -13.74 -2.23
N ASP A 121 7.48 -14.56 -2.64
CA ASP A 121 6.62 -15.30 -1.71
C ASP A 121 7.45 -16.29 -0.86
N ILE A 122 8.51 -16.87 -1.41
CA ILE A 122 9.40 -17.79 -0.69
C ILE A 122 10.20 -17.04 0.38
N LEU A 123 10.75 -15.87 0.04
CA LEU A 123 11.43 -15.02 1.01
C LEU A 123 10.47 -14.53 2.09
N THR A 124 9.26 -14.12 1.71
CA THR A 124 8.24 -13.65 2.66
C THR A 124 7.84 -14.75 3.62
N ASP A 125 7.55 -15.95 3.12
CA ASP A 125 7.24 -17.12 3.94
C ASP A 125 8.41 -17.49 4.87
N THR A 126 9.65 -17.40 4.37
CA THR A 126 10.85 -17.69 5.16
C THR A 126 10.98 -16.74 6.35
N VAL A 127 10.74 -15.45 6.12
CA VAL A 127 10.73 -14.43 7.18
C VAL A 127 9.61 -14.72 8.17
N MET A 128 8.38 -14.93 7.70
CA MET A 128 7.21 -15.12 8.56
C MET A 128 7.34 -16.35 9.46
N LYS A 129 7.83 -17.48 8.92
CA LYS A 129 8.07 -18.72 9.69
C LYS A 129 9.10 -18.56 10.79
N GLU A 130 10.14 -17.75 10.57
CA GLU A 130 11.10 -17.45 11.64
C GLU A 130 10.49 -16.51 12.70
N MET A 131 9.73 -15.51 12.27
CA MET A 131 9.04 -14.58 13.17
C MET A 131 8.04 -15.28 14.10
N GLU A 132 7.35 -16.33 13.64
CA GLU A 132 6.46 -17.15 14.47
C GLU A 132 7.18 -17.70 15.72
N ASN A 133 8.44 -18.15 15.58
CA ASN A 133 9.23 -18.65 16.70
C ASN A 133 9.57 -17.55 17.70
N CYS A 134 9.85 -16.34 17.21
CA CYS A 134 10.07 -15.18 18.07
C CYS A 134 8.82 -14.83 18.87
N TYR A 135 7.65 -14.80 18.21
CA TYR A 135 6.39 -14.47 18.87
C TYR A 135 5.92 -15.54 19.84
N ALA A 136 6.26 -16.81 19.58
CA ALA A 136 6.04 -17.92 20.51
C ALA A 136 7.02 -17.92 21.69
N GLY A 137 8.05 -17.06 21.68
CA GLY A 137 9.08 -17.00 22.71
C GLY A 137 10.08 -18.17 22.67
N THR A 138 10.13 -18.93 21.57
CA THR A 138 11.05 -20.07 21.40
C THR A 138 12.43 -19.65 20.89
N LYS A 139 12.54 -18.46 20.29
CA LYS A 139 13.79 -17.79 19.90
C LYS A 139 13.78 -16.34 20.35
N THR A 140 14.96 -15.76 20.63
CA THR A 140 15.05 -14.31 20.85
C THR A 140 14.92 -13.53 19.53
N PRO A 141 14.64 -12.20 19.58
CA PRO A 141 14.67 -11.36 18.38
C PRO A 141 16.00 -11.43 17.62
N GLU A 142 17.12 -11.51 18.33
CA GLU A 142 18.47 -11.60 17.75
C GLU A 142 18.68 -12.94 17.03
N GLU A 143 18.33 -14.05 17.68
CA GLU A 143 18.42 -15.39 17.08
C GLU A 143 17.52 -15.52 15.84
N THR A 144 16.33 -14.91 15.92
CA THR A 144 15.37 -14.86 14.81
C THR A 144 15.93 -14.05 13.64
N ALA A 145 16.47 -12.86 13.90
CA ALA A 145 17.08 -12.02 12.86
C ALA A 145 18.28 -12.70 12.19
N GLN A 146 19.10 -13.43 12.95
CA GLN A 146 20.21 -14.21 12.41
C GLN A 146 19.70 -15.37 11.55
N GLY A 147 18.69 -16.10 12.01
CA GLY A 147 18.07 -17.20 11.26
C GLY A 147 17.44 -16.75 9.95
N ILE A 148 16.75 -15.61 9.95
CA ILE A 148 16.22 -14.96 8.74
C ILE A 148 17.36 -14.66 7.78
N SER A 149 18.41 -13.97 8.24
CA SER A 149 19.53 -13.56 7.39
C SER A 149 20.20 -14.77 6.70
N GLN A 150 20.50 -15.82 7.47
CA GLN A 150 21.12 -17.05 6.94
C GLN A 150 20.26 -17.74 5.87
N LYS A 151 18.95 -17.85 6.10
CA LYS A 151 18.03 -18.51 5.17
C LYS A 151 17.81 -17.69 3.91
N VAL A 152 17.68 -16.37 4.04
CA VAL A 152 17.58 -15.44 2.91
C VAL A 152 18.86 -15.51 2.06
N ASP A 153 20.03 -15.46 2.69
CA ASP A 153 21.31 -15.55 1.97
C ASP A 153 21.47 -16.87 1.21
N THR A 154 21.00 -17.98 1.80
CA THR A 154 21.02 -19.29 1.14
C THR A 154 20.11 -19.29 -0.09
N TYR A 155 18.87 -18.81 0.03
CA TYR A 155 17.92 -18.74 -1.08
C TYR A 155 18.43 -17.83 -2.23
N LEU A 156 19.05 -16.70 -1.90
CA LEU A 156 19.57 -15.77 -2.92
C LEU A 156 20.81 -16.32 -3.68
N GLN A 157 21.41 -17.41 -3.22
CA GLN A 157 22.53 -18.09 -3.89
C GLN A 157 22.09 -19.21 -4.84
N GLU A 158 20.82 -19.63 -4.79
CA GLU A 158 20.23 -20.65 -5.68
C GLU A 158 19.81 -20.05 -7.04
#